data_AF-A0A9E3M860-F1
#
_entry.id   AF-A0A9E3M860-F1
#
_cell.length_a   1.000
_cell.length_b   1.000
_cell.length_c   1.000
_cell.angle_alpha   90.00
_cell.angle_beta   90.00
_cell.angle_gamma   90.00
#
_symmetry.space_group_name_H-M   'P 1'
#
loop_
_entity.id
_entity.type
_entity.pdbx_description
1 polymer ?
#
loop_
_entity_poly.entity_id
_entity_poly.type
_entity_poly.pdbx_seq_one_letter_code
_entity_poly.pdbx_strand_id
1 'polypeptide(L)'
;MVYLLTVPEGPISKNRLIVTLQICRWAPRDNYGRLLCQGHHLQWLSRGGRDVLQNMVLICPNHHVAVHRCDSPFDYQHHAFHFPTHKERLLLNTHLK
;
A
#
# COMPACT_ATOMS: atom_id res chain seq x y z
N MET A 1 -6.75 11.80 -1.50
CA MET A 1 -6.09 12.18 -0.24
C MET A 1 -5.22 11.01 0.19
N VAL A 2 -3.88 11.12 0.11
CA VAL A 2 -2.96 10.03 0.48
C VAL A 2 -2.79 10.08 1.99
N TYR A 3 -3.47 9.19 2.71
CA TYR A 3 -3.26 9.02 4.14
C TYR A 3 -1.83 8.46 4.34
N LEU A 4 -0.92 9.32 4.80
CA LEU A 4 0.44 8.96 5.16
C LEU A 4 0.35 8.08 6.41
N LEU A 5 0.54 6.76 6.24
CA LEU A 5 0.83 5.87 7.35
C LEU A 5 2.18 6.29 7.93
N THR A 6 2.16 7.05 9.02
CA THR A 6 3.37 7.41 9.76
C THR A 6 3.82 6.20 10.58
N VAL A 7 5.01 5.70 10.30
CA VAL A 7 5.77 4.94 11.31
C VAL A 7 6.38 5.95 12.28
N PRO A 8 6.14 5.85 13.60
CA PRO A 8 6.72 6.76 14.56
C PRO A 8 8.18 6.39 14.79
N GLU A 9 9.10 7.30 14.46
CA GLU A 9 10.52 7.17 14.81
C GLU A 9 10.81 7.88 16.14
N GLY A 10 11.71 7.28 16.93
CA GLY A 10 12.22 7.79 18.20
C GLY A 10 13.05 9.08 18.06
N PRO A 11 13.63 9.59 19.17
CA PRO A 11 13.99 11.00 19.28
C PRO A 11 15.28 11.38 18.53
N ILE A 12 15.10 12.39 17.66
CA ILE A 12 16.03 13.44 17.22
C ILE A 12 16.95 13.12 16.02
N SER A 13 16.47 13.41 14.79
CA SER A 13 16.98 14.54 13.97
C SER A 13 16.26 14.61 12.61
N LYS A 14 15.62 15.75 12.32
CA LYS A 14 14.95 16.14 11.04
C LYS A 14 13.79 15.22 10.61
N ASN A 15 12.55 15.71 10.73
CA ASN A 15 11.29 15.10 10.25
C ASN A 15 11.40 14.48 8.84
N ARG A 16 11.88 13.24 8.74
CA ARG A 16 12.04 12.50 7.48
C ARG A 16 11.04 11.37 7.49
N LEU A 17 9.87 11.62 6.90
CA LEU A 17 8.86 10.60 6.66
C LEU A 17 9.42 9.60 5.63
N ILE A 18 9.90 8.45 6.11
CA ILE A 18 10.19 7.30 5.25
C ILE A 18 8.86 6.64 4.92
N VAL A 19 8.48 6.69 3.65
CA VAL A 19 7.28 6.03 3.15
C VAL A 19 7.72 4.78 2.41
N THR A 20 7.55 3.65 3.09
CA THR A 20 7.86 2.33 2.56
C THR A 20 6.59 1.69 2.04
N LEU A 21 6.63 1.15 0.82
CA LEU A 21 5.45 0.62 0.14
C LEU A 21 5.02 -0.74 0.68
N GLN A 22 3.71 -0.97 0.78
CA GLN A 22 3.17 -2.06 1.59
C GLN A 22 3.35 -3.45 0.98
N ILE A 23 3.51 -3.57 -0.35
CA ILE A 23 3.77 -4.86 -1.02
C ILE A 23 5.27 -5.12 -1.20
N CYS A 24 6.02 -4.19 -1.81
CA CYS A 24 7.41 -4.45 -2.20
C CYS A 24 8.48 -3.89 -1.26
N ARG A 25 8.09 -3.20 -0.19
CA ARG A 25 8.98 -2.48 0.74
C ARG A 25 9.93 -1.47 0.10
N TRP A 26 9.67 -1.09 -1.15
CA TRP A 26 10.50 -0.08 -1.80
C TRP A 26 10.24 1.29 -1.18
N ALA A 27 11.31 2.04 -0.94
CA ALA A 27 11.29 3.39 -0.38
C ALA A 27 11.76 4.40 -1.46
N PRO A 28 10.87 4.81 -2.39
CA PRO A 28 11.27 5.64 -3.53
C PRO A 28 11.85 6.99 -3.12
N ARG A 29 11.48 7.51 -1.94
CA ARG A 29 12.03 8.76 -1.41
C ARG A 29 13.53 8.69 -1.17
N ASP A 30 14.07 7.54 -0.77
CA ASP A 30 15.50 7.40 -0.51
C ASP A 30 16.32 7.40 -1.79
N ASN A 31 15.72 6.96 -2.90
CA ASN A 31 16.39 6.91 -4.20
C ASN A 31 16.17 8.19 -5.03
N TYR A 32 15.01 8.82 -4.93
CA TYR A 32 14.61 9.94 -5.82
C TYR A 32 14.26 11.24 -5.09
N GLY A 33 14.26 11.27 -3.77
CA GLY A 33 13.83 12.43 -2.98
C GLY A 33 12.33 12.75 -3.08
N ARG A 34 11.55 11.91 -3.78
CA ARG A 34 10.12 12.09 -4.04
C ARG A 34 9.32 10.89 -3.57
N LEU A 35 8.07 11.11 -3.18
CA LEU A 35 7.11 10.02 -2.92
C LEU A 35 6.60 9.52 -4.27
N LEU A 36 6.84 8.24 -4.56
CA LEU A 36 6.33 7.56 -5.75
C LEU A 36 5.43 6.41 -5.31
N CYS A 37 4.26 6.77 -4.78
CA CYS A 37 3.30 5.85 -4.19
C CYS A 37 1.88 6.18 -4.64
N GLN A 38 1.01 5.17 -4.68
CA GLN A 38 -0.39 5.30 -5.06
C GLN A 38 -1.27 4.63 -4.01
N GLY A 39 -2.33 5.32 -3.61
CA GLY A 39 -3.38 4.75 -2.79
C GLY A 39 -4.31 3.90 -3.65
N HIS A 40 -4.64 2.71 -3.20
CA HIS A 40 -5.59 1.81 -3.84
C HIS A 40 -6.59 1.30 -2.81
N HIS A 41 -7.86 1.14 -3.20
CA HIS A 41 -8.86 0.54 -2.31
C HIS A 41 -8.82 -0.99 -2.40
N LEU A 42 -8.64 -1.68 -1.27
CA LEU A 42 -8.53 -3.15 -1.20
C LEU A 42 -9.75 -3.86 -1.81
N GLN A 43 -10.95 -3.40 -1.44
CA GLN A 43 -12.19 -3.61 -2.17
C GLN A 43 -12.49 -2.36 -2.99
N TRP A 44 -12.66 -2.53 -4.30
CA TRP A 44 -12.89 -1.41 -5.21
C TRP A 44 -14.17 -0.66 -4.87
N LEU A 45 -14.13 0.67 -4.94
CA LEU A 45 -15.31 1.53 -4.71
C LEU A 45 -16.46 1.18 -5.67
N SER A 46 -16.14 0.90 -6.94
CA SER A 46 -17.11 0.47 -7.96
C SER A 46 -17.75 -0.89 -7.67
N ARG A 47 -17.20 -1.65 -6.72
CA ARG A 47 -17.67 -2.97 -6.28
C ARG A 47 -18.12 -2.95 -4.81
N GLY A 48 -18.60 -1.79 -4.34
CA GLY A 48 -19.15 -1.62 -2.98
C GLY A 48 -18.11 -1.42 -1.88
N GLY A 49 -16.84 -1.20 -2.23
CA GLY A 49 -15.81 -0.83 -1.25
C GLY A 49 -16.11 0.51 -0.59
N ARG A 50 -15.74 0.65 0.69
CA ARG A 50 -15.91 1.89 1.45
C ARG A 50 -14.68 2.79 1.31
N ASP A 51 -14.87 4.11 1.27
CA ASP A 51 -13.75 5.06 1.31
C ASP A 51 -13.28 5.30 2.75
N VAL A 52 -12.60 4.30 3.31
CA VAL A 52 -12.07 4.30 4.69
C VAL A 52 -10.65 3.75 4.72
N LEU A 53 -9.85 4.14 5.71
CA LEU A 53 -8.45 3.72 5.82
C LEU A 53 -8.29 2.18 5.86
N GLN A 54 -9.21 1.47 6.50
CA GLN A 54 -9.20 -0.01 6.57
C GLN A 54 -9.47 -0.68 5.22
N ASN A 55 -9.89 0.09 4.22
CA ASN A 55 -10.07 -0.37 2.85
C ASN A 55 -9.02 0.25 1.92
N MET A 56 -7.94 0.84 2.43
CA MET A 56 -6.90 1.45 1.61
C MET A 56 -5.56 0.72 1.75
N VAL A 57 -4.73 0.79 0.71
CA VAL A 57 -3.34 0.35 0.72
C VAL A 57 -2.47 1.32 -0.08
N LEU A 58 -1.22 1.49 0.34
CA LEU A 58 -0.21 2.31 -0.30
C LEU A 58 0.82 1.45 -1.03
N ILE A 59 0.83 1.51 -2.36
CA ILE A 59 1.62 0.62 -3.23
C ILE A 59 2.38 1.41 -4.31
N CYS A 60 3.31 0.77 -5.02
CA CYS A 60 4.04 1.41 -6.13
C CYS A 60 3.17 1.47 -7.40
N PRO A 61 3.50 2.33 -8.37
CA PRO A 61 2.79 2.38 -9.65
C PRO A 61 2.72 1.02 -10.37
N ASN A 62 3.78 0.21 -10.32
CA ASN A 62 3.79 -1.10 -10.97
C ASN A 62 2.76 -2.06 -10.34
N HIS A 63 2.73 -2.16 -9.02
CA HIS A 63 1.76 -3.00 -8.32
C HIS A 63 0.33 -2.48 -8.49
N HIS A 64 0.14 -1.16 -8.49
CA HIS A 64 -1.18 -0.59 -8.70
C HIS A 64 -1.75 -0.92 -10.09
N VAL A 65 -0.93 -0.77 -11.13
CA VAL A 65 -1.29 -1.18 -12.50
C VAL A 65 -1.52 -2.70 -12.57
N ALA A 66 -0.67 -3.51 -11.93
CA ALA A 66 -0.83 -4.97 -11.90
C ALA A 66 -2.17 -5.39 -11.28
N VAL A 67 -2.52 -4.86 -10.09
CA VAL A 67 -3.79 -5.16 -9.41
C VAL A 67 -4.99 -4.84 -10.30
N HIS A 68 -4.98 -3.68 -10.97
CA HIS A 68 -6.06 -3.30 -11.87
C HIS A 68 -6.10 -4.16 -13.14
N ARG A 69 -4.95 -4.42 -13.78
CA ARG A 69 -4.90 -5.17 -15.04
C ARG A 69 -5.22 -6.65 -14.87
N CYS A 70 -4.85 -7.23 -13.74
CA CYS A 70 -5.10 -8.63 -13.43
C CYS A 70 -6.40 -8.86 -12.66
N ASP A 71 -7.22 -7.82 -12.47
CA ASP A 71 -8.45 -7.86 -11.67
C ASP A 71 -8.27 -8.59 -10.33
N SER A 72 -7.17 -8.30 -9.64
CA SER A 72 -6.68 -9.11 -8.53
C SER A 72 -7.39 -8.74 -7.22
N PRO A 73 -8.23 -9.62 -6.64
CA PRO A 73 -8.93 -9.32 -5.39
C PRO A 73 -7.98 -9.37 -4.19
N PHE A 74 -8.31 -8.59 -3.16
CA PHE A 74 -7.63 -8.67 -1.88
C PHE A 74 -8.25 -9.73 -0.96
N ASP A 75 -7.42 -10.60 -0.41
CA ASP A 75 -7.77 -11.59 0.59
C ASP A 75 -7.38 -11.07 1.97
N TYR A 76 -8.41 -10.71 2.74
CA TYR A 76 -8.28 -10.19 4.09
C TYR A 76 -7.75 -11.22 5.09
N GLN A 77 -7.98 -12.53 4.86
CA GLN A 77 -7.49 -13.56 5.77
C GLN A 77 -5.96 -13.70 5.68
N HIS A 78 -5.40 -13.60 4.48
CA HIS A 78 -3.96 -13.74 4.25
C HIS A 78 -3.22 -12.41 4.08
N HIS A 79 -3.96 -11.30 4.08
CA HIS A 79 -3.49 -9.95 3.76
C HIS A 79 -2.70 -9.92 2.45
N ALA A 80 -3.30 -10.43 1.37
CA ALA A 80 -2.62 -10.62 0.09
C ALA A 80 -3.51 -10.30 -1.10
N PHE A 81 -2.94 -9.75 -2.17
CA PHE A 81 -3.59 -9.75 -3.48
C PHE A 81 -3.41 -11.11 -4.16
N HIS A 82 -4.50 -11.62 -4.73
CA HIS A 82 -4.48 -12.86 -5.51
C HIS A 82 -4.33 -12.53 -6.99
N PHE A 83 -3.13 -12.77 -7.51
CA PHE A 83 -2.85 -12.71 -8.94
C PHE A 83 -3.09 -14.08 -9.58
N PRO A 84 -3.21 -14.18 -10.92
CA PRO A 84 -3.50 -15.44 -11.60
C PRO A 84 -2.51 -16.58 -11.30
N THR A 85 -1.24 -16.27 -11.04
CA THR A 85 -0.17 -17.27 -10.88
C THR A 85 0.38 -17.36 -9.46
N HIS A 86 0.11 -16.37 -8.60
CA HIS A 86 0.71 -16.27 -7.28
C HIS A 86 -0.08 -15.30 -6.40
N LYS A 87 0.33 -15.15 -5.14
CA LYS A 87 -0.19 -14.14 -4.23
C LYS A 87 0.93 -13.21 -3.80
N GLU A 88 0.63 -11.93 -3.67
CA GLU A 88 1.55 -10.96 -3.10
C GLU A 88 0.98 -10.41 -1.80
N ARG A 89 1.71 -10.63 -0.70
CA ARG A 89 1.28 -10.23 0.64
C ARG A 89 1.64 -8.79 0.92
N LEU A 90 0.87 -8.15 1.81
CA LEU A 90 1.32 -6.94 2.47
C LEU A 90 2.49 -7.29 3.39
N LEU A 91 3.68 -6.79 3.04
CA LEU A 91 4.89 -6.89 3.85
C LEU A 91 4.92 -5.84 4.97
N LEU A 92 4.15 -4.75 4.82
CA LEU A 92 3.91 -3.76 5.87
C LEU A 92 2.41 -3.57 6.05
N ASN A 93 1.90 -3.98 7.21
CA ASN A 93 0.48 -3.87 7.55
C ASN A 93 0.35 -3.50 9.03
N THR A 94 0.15 -2.21 9.31
CA THR A 94 -0.06 -1.69 10.68
C THR A 94 -1.48 -1.18 10.88
N HIS A 95 -2.31 -1.19 9.82
CA HIS A 95 -3.59 -0.50 9.80
C HIS A 95 -4.80 -1.41 9.57
N LEU A 96 -4.63 -2.60 8.98
CA LEU A 96 -5.68 -3.61 8.91
C LEU A 96 -5.64 -4.44 10.20
N LYS A 97 -6.73 -4.39 10.96
CA LYS A 97 -6.93 -5.13 12.21
C LYS A 97 -7.97 -6.22 12.02
#